data_AF-A0A368HBW0-F1
#
_entry.id   AF-A0A368HBW0-F1
#
_cell.length_a   1.000
_cell.length_b   1.000
_cell.length_c   1.000
_cell.angle_alpha   90.00
_cell.angle_beta   90.00
_cell.angle_gamma   90.00
#
_symmetry.space_group_name_H-M   'P 1'
#
loop_
_entity.id
_entity.type
_entity.pdbx_description
1 polymer ?
#
loop_
_entity_poly.entity_id
_entity_poly.type
_entity_poly.pdbx_seq_one_letter_code
_entity_poly.pdbx_strand_id
1 'polypeptide(L)'
;MPYACDLPYRTFEAAMKHISAAHTDLDYIIITGDFEAHDSWDYTEDLTRSNIDNVTYVLLKYFPKIPVYVSIGNHEGVPQDA
;
A
#
# COMPACT_ATOMS: atom_id res chain seq x y z
N MET A 1 -18.50 -10.77 11.39
CA MET A 1 -18.17 -10.96 9.96
C MET A 1 -16.68 -10.71 9.81
N PRO A 2 -15.80 -11.72 9.84
CA PRO A 2 -14.35 -11.52 9.74
C PRO A 2 -13.88 -10.99 8.36
N TYR A 3 -14.80 -10.78 7.41
CA TYR A 3 -14.56 -10.23 6.08
C TYR A 3 -14.79 -8.72 5.97
N ALA A 4 -15.11 -8.03 7.08
CA ALA A 4 -15.28 -6.57 7.12
C ALA A 4 -14.08 -5.87 7.78
N CYS A 5 -12.88 -6.43 7.59
CA CYS A 5 -11.64 -5.90 8.16
C CYS A 5 -10.59 -5.80 7.08
N ASP A 6 -9.80 -4.72 7.13
CA ASP A 6 -8.62 -4.55 6.29
C ASP A 6 -7.41 -5.33 6.81
N LEU A 7 -6.34 -5.30 6.01
CA LEU A 7 -5.11 -6.01 6.32
C LEU A 7 -4.32 -5.30 7.43
N PRO A 8 -3.83 -6.03 8.44
CA PRO A 8 -2.86 -5.45 9.36
C PRO A 8 -1.52 -5.24 8.65
N TYR A 9 -0.82 -4.16 8.98
CA TYR A 9 0.48 -3.79 8.39
C TYR A 9 1.49 -4.95 8.31
N ARG A 10 1.55 -5.79 9.35
CA ARG A 10 2.44 -6.97 9.39
C ARG A 10 2.19 -7.97 8.25
N THR A 11 0.95 -8.10 7.78
CA THR A 11 0.61 -9.03 6.69
C THR A 11 1.12 -8.47 5.37
N PHE A 12 0.94 -7.16 5.14
CA PHE A 12 1.49 -6.48 3.98
C PHE A 12 3.03 -6.56 3.93
N GLU A 13 3.71 -6.24 5.04
CA GLU A 13 5.18 -6.33 5.11
C GLU A 13 5.68 -7.77 4.89
N ALA A 14 4.99 -8.76 5.46
CA ALA A 14 5.33 -10.16 5.26
C ALA A 14 5.22 -10.60 3.79
N ALA A 15 4.20 -10.11 3.06
CA ALA A 15 4.03 -10.38 1.64
C ALA A 15 5.18 -9.78 0.81
N MET A 16 5.51 -8.50 1.04
CA MET A 16 6.61 -7.83 0.33
C MET A 16 7.95 -8.50 0.58
N LYS A 17 8.22 -8.86 1.85
CA LYS A 17 9.41 -9.63 2.22
C LYS A 17 9.47 -10.97 1.49
N HIS A 18 8.37 -11.71 1.44
CA HIS A 18 8.34 -13.01 0.75
C HIS A 18 8.61 -12.87 -0.75
N ILE A 19 7.93 -11.93 -1.42
CA ILE A 19 8.12 -11.68 -2.86
C ILE A 19 9.58 -11.32 -3.16
N SER A 20 10.19 -10.43 -2.37
CA SER A 20 11.60 -10.03 -2.57
C SER A 20 12.61 -11.18 -2.45
N ALA A 21 12.25 -12.24 -1.71
CA ALA A 21 13.09 -13.41 -1.52
C ALA A 21 12.80 -14.51 -2.55
N ALA A 22 11.54 -14.64 -2.98
CA ALA A 22 11.08 -15.65 -3.92
C ALA A 22 11.31 -15.26 -5.38
N HIS A 23 11.28 -13.97 -5.70
CA HIS A 23 11.40 -13.42 -7.05
C HIS A 23 12.53 -12.40 -7.12
N THR A 24 13.68 -12.81 -7.66
CA THR A 24 14.85 -11.95 -7.90
C THR A 24 14.94 -11.48 -9.35
N ASP A 25 13.93 -11.81 -10.16
CA ASP A 25 13.83 -11.65 -11.61
C ASP A 25 12.76 -10.64 -12.03
N LEU A 26 12.26 -9.82 -11.10
CA LEU A 26 11.26 -8.79 -11.40
C LEU A 26 11.88 -7.62 -12.17
N ASP A 27 11.32 -7.33 -13.35
CA ASP A 27 11.71 -6.16 -14.14
C ASP A 27 11.05 -4.87 -13.65
N TYR A 28 9.81 -4.93 -13.16
CA TYR A 28 9.05 -3.80 -12.63
C TYR A 28 7.87 -4.26 -11.77
N ILE A 29 7.26 -3.32 -11.05
CA ILE A 29 6.05 -3.52 -10.23
C ILE A 29 5.00 -2.50 -10.67
N ILE A 30 3.73 -2.94 -10.77
CA ILE A 30 2.57 -2.06 -10.96
C ILE A 30 1.74 -2.10 -9.68
N ILE A 31 1.37 -0.93 -9.17
CA ILE A 31 0.53 -0.76 -7.98
C ILE A 31 -0.64 0.14 -8.36
N THR A 32 -1.86 -0.29 -8.04
CA THR A 32 -3.08 0.32 -8.56
C THR A 32 -3.85 1.19 -7.54
N GLY A 33 -3.21 1.62 -6.46
CA GLY A 33 -3.83 2.45 -5.41
C GLY A 33 -4.52 1.64 -4.31
N ASP A 34 -5.42 2.30 -3.59
CA ASP A 34 -6.18 1.80 -2.44
C ASP A 34 -5.28 1.33 -1.28
N PHE A 35 -4.54 2.27 -0.71
CA PHE A 35 -3.67 2.10 0.45
C PHE A 35 -4.39 2.35 1.76
N GLU A 36 -5.44 3.17 1.74
CA GLU A 36 -6.25 3.48 2.92
C GLU A 36 -7.24 2.36 3.27
N ALA A 37 -7.56 2.27 4.55
CA ALA A 37 -8.54 1.33 5.06
C ALA A 37 -9.98 1.80 4.78
N HIS A 38 -10.94 0.91 5.00
CA HIS A 38 -12.37 1.20 4.92
C HIS A 38 -12.90 1.82 6.24
N ASP A 39 -12.19 2.82 6.76
CA ASP A 39 -12.53 3.58 7.97
C ASP A 39 -12.96 5.02 7.63
N SER A 40 -13.89 5.13 6.68
CA SER A 40 -14.42 6.40 6.14
C SER A 40 -15.01 7.38 7.17
N TRP A 41 -15.06 7.01 8.45
CA TRP A 41 -15.45 7.87 9.56
C TRP A 41 -14.28 8.60 10.22
N ASP A 42 -13.02 8.25 9.90
CA ASP A 42 -11.79 8.76 10.52
C ASP A 42 -10.65 8.99 9.50
N TYR A 43 -10.95 9.64 8.37
CA TYR A 43 -9.93 10.00 7.37
C TYR A 43 -9.52 11.48 7.50
N THR A 44 -8.21 11.74 7.54
CA THR A 44 -7.63 13.08 7.46
C THR A 44 -6.51 13.10 6.42
N GLU A 45 -6.18 14.27 5.86
CA GLU A 45 -5.06 14.39 4.92
C GLU A 45 -3.72 13.90 5.52
N ASP A 46 -3.49 14.18 6.81
CA ASP A 46 -2.25 13.79 7.51
C ASP A 46 -2.17 12.27 7.73
N LEU A 47 -3.28 11.62 8.11
CA LEU A 47 -3.34 10.17 8.25
C LEU A 47 -3.13 9.48 6.90
N THR A 48 -3.84 9.94 5.86
CA THR A 48 -3.75 9.41 4.49
C THR A 48 -2.31 9.52 3.98
N ARG A 49 -1.69 10.70 4.14
CA ARG A 49 -0.28 10.87 3.78
C ARG A 49 0.64 9.90 4.52
N SER A 50 0.42 9.73 5.83
CA SER A 50 1.23 8.82 6.65
C SER A 50 1.08 7.36 6.24
N ASN A 51 -0.12 6.93 5.84
CA ASN A 51 -0.39 5.58 5.34
C ASN A 51 0.25 5.34 3.97
N ILE A 52 0.13 6.29 3.04
CA ILE A 52 0.85 6.26 1.75
C ILE A 52 2.37 6.19 1.96
N ASP A 53 2.93 6.99 2.87
CA ASP A 53 4.35 6.99 3.20
C ASP A 53 4.80 5.63 3.77
N ASN A 54 3.99 5.01 4.64
CA ASN A 54 4.26 3.69 5.21
C ASN A 54 4.29 2.59 4.14
N VAL A 55 3.30 2.56 3.25
CA VAL A 55 3.23 1.60 2.14
C VAL A 55 4.42 1.79 1.20
N THR A 56 4.72 3.04 0.84
CA THR A 56 5.84 3.39 -0.04
C THR A 56 7.19 2.99 0.59
N TYR A 57 7.36 3.20 1.89
CA TYR A 57 8.58 2.81 2.62
C TYR A 57 8.84 1.31 2.52
N VAL A 58 7.83 0.47 2.74
CA VAL A 58 7.98 -1.00 2.63
C VAL A 58 8.37 -1.41 1.21
N LEU A 59 7.71 -0.82 0.19
CA LEU A 59 8.01 -1.11 -1.21
C LEU A 59 9.46 -0.78 -1.55
N LEU A 60 9.93 0.42 -1.20
CA LEU A 60 11.31 0.85 -1.45
C LEU A 60 12.33 0.04 -0.63
N LYS A 61 11.97 -0.39 0.58
CA LYS A 61 12.81 -1.23 1.44
C LYS A 61 13.06 -2.60 0.82
N TYR A 62 12.03 -3.26 0.28
CA TYR A 62 12.14 -4.62 -0.26
C TYR A 62 12.48 -4.67 -1.75
N PHE A 63 12.22 -3.60 -2.51
CA PHE A 63 12.47 -3.53 -3.95
C PHE A 63 13.28 -2.28 -4.36
N PRO A 64 14.45 -2.00 -3.75
CA PRO A 64 15.16 -0.72 -3.87
C PRO A 64 15.70 -0.37 -5.27
N LYS A 65 15.72 -1.33 -6.19
CA LYS A 65 16.26 -1.17 -7.57
C LYS A 65 15.25 -1.51 -8.66
N ILE A 66 14.05 -1.94 -8.28
CA ILE A 66 13.01 -2.34 -9.23
C ILE A 66 12.09 -1.13 -9.43
N PRO A 67 11.87 -0.67 -10.67
CA PRO A 67 10.92 0.39 -10.97
C PRO A 67 9.51 0.04 -10.46
N VAL A 68 8.90 0.97 -9.72
CA VAL A 68 7.51 0.86 -9.25
C VAL A 68 6.68 1.92 -9.95
N TYR A 69 5.64 1.49 -10.65
CA TYR A 69 4.67 2.36 -11.34
C TYR A 69 3.35 2.34 -10.57
N VAL A 70 2.90 3.51 -10.14
CA VAL A 70 1.74 3.65 -9.25
C VAL A 70 0.62 4.41 -9.96
N SER A 71 -0.61 3.94 -9.83
CA SER A 71 -1.82 4.73 -10.05
C SER A 71 -2.50 5.06 -8.73
N ILE A 72 -3.33 6.10 -8.75
CA ILE A 72 -4.10 6.56 -7.59
C ILE A 72 -5.46 5.83 -7.63
N GLY A 73 -5.84 5.22 -6.51
CA GLY A 73 -7.13 4.59 -6.27
C GLY A 73 -8.14 5.59 -5.72
N ASN A 74 -9.36 5.13 -5.48
CA ASN A 74 -10.44 6.01 -5.06
C ASN A 74 -10.36 6.33 -3.55
N HIS A 75 -9.67 5.48 -2.78
CA HIS A 75 -9.46 5.65 -1.34
C HIS A 75 -8.38 6.67 -0.95
N GLU A 76 -7.55 7.15 -1.87
CA GLU A 76 -6.47 8.13 -1.56
C GLU A 76 -6.97 9.58 -1.42
N GLY A 77 -8.20 9.87 -1.83
CA GLY A 77 -8.81 11.19 -1.68
C GLY A 77 -9.21 11.49 -0.24
N VAL A 78 -9.19 12.77 0.13
CA VAL A 78 -9.75 13.26 1.40
C VAL A 78 -10.73 14.40 1.09
N PRO A 79 -12.05 14.15 1.01
CA PRO A 79 -12.72 12.87 1.27
C PRO A 79 -12.44 11.80 0.22
N GLN A 80 -12.65 10.55 0.61
CA GLN A 80 -12.62 9.43 -0.33
C GLN A 80 -13.54 9.70 -1.53
N ASP A 81 -13.14 9.24 -2.72
CA ASP A 81 -13.82 9.47 -4.01
C ASP A 81 -13.87 10.95 -4.47
N ALA A 82 -13.05 11.82 -3.87
CA ALA A 82 -12.92 13.23 -4.28
C ALA A 82 -12.22 13.45 -5.64
#